data_AF-A0A923LKN2-F1
#
_entry.id   AF-A0A923LKN2-F1
#
_cell.length_a   1.000
_cell.length_b   1.000
_cell.length_c   1.000
_cell.angle_alpha   90.00
_cell.angle_beta   90.00
_cell.angle_gamma   90.00
#
_symmetry.space_group_name_H-M   'P 1'
#
loop_
_entity.id
_entity.type
_entity.pdbx_description
1 polymer ?
#
loop_
_entity_poly.entity_id
_entity_poly.type
_entity_poly.pdbx_seq_one_letter_code
_entity_poly.pdbx_strand_id
1 'polypeptide(L)'
;MSSKDYRERKKKIIDDLDNTIGELEKEHMEAERVCNIVENTEQILDDLDERFCRQTGLTRTDMVFLFLAAGLQMARQYLLSNEKCRISAAQGDAMVDRALSPAPPAWQEVLTQSVPYDAIRTGVHVSDTGLSGMTHRYRTLGHDPILGWVFGTANIMTNSLTKMDFETYQVKDMRIIRHYPMGAVGMLERAVSYSIKEPKLLAVSVARQAIHFGSDYFTELGLPVPFITMADNELAKKMLSVWHIDMWSITRGMALASFINQLIAVIHKLFYTGSTEMEQKLYEVRTRKILSYSNLIAASSNIAVAAIKRDMQKLDIGGMAVTIYRLITDAKFIRQVKEEFIFGSYCEMIMGDTF
;
A
#
# COMPACT_ATOMS: atom_id res chain seq x y z
N MET A 1 51.84 -63.97 30.52
CA MET A 1 50.41 -63.57 30.49
C MET A 1 49.60 -64.67 31.15
N SER A 2 48.76 -64.32 32.11
CA SER A 2 47.84 -65.28 32.75
C SER A 2 46.76 -65.72 31.75
N SER A 3 46.30 -66.97 31.83
CA SER A 3 45.15 -67.48 31.02
C SER A 3 43.89 -66.62 31.20
N LYS A 4 43.76 -65.95 32.35
CA LYS A 4 42.69 -64.97 32.63
C LYS A 4 42.82 -63.69 31.79
N ASP A 5 44.01 -63.08 31.73
CA ASP A 5 44.26 -61.86 30.92
C ASP A 5 43.94 -62.08 29.45
N TYR A 6 44.30 -63.26 28.92
CA TYR A 6 44.03 -63.59 27.52
C TYR A 6 42.52 -63.70 27.24
N ARG A 7 41.75 -64.29 28.15
CA ARG A 7 40.29 -64.40 28.02
C ARG A 7 39.59 -63.04 28.13
N GLU A 8 40.03 -62.17 29.05
CA GLU A 8 39.51 -60.80 29.15
C GLU A 8 39.81 -59.98 27.90
N ARG A 9 41.05 -60.05 27.40
CA ARG A 9 41.44 -59.32 26.19
C ARG A 9 40.69 -59.80 24.95
N LYS A 10 40.47 -61.12 24.81
CA LYS A 10 39.65 -61.70 23.74
C LYS A 10 38.19 -61.22 23.84
N LYS A 11 37.60 -61.23 25.04
CA LYS A 11 36.23 -60.76 25.24
C LYS A 11 36.09 -59.29 24.85
N LYS A 12 37.01 -58.44 25.30
CA LYS A 12 37.00 -57.01 24.94
C LYS A 12 37.09 -56.78 23.43
N ILE A 13 37.95 -57.52 22.72
CA ILE A 13 38.06 -57.43 21.26
C ILE A 13 36.75 -57.84 20.57
N ILE A 14 36.07 -58.87 21.08
CA ILE A 14 34.77 -59.29 20.54
C ILE A 14 33.70 -58.22 20.81
N ASP A 15 33.63 -57.68 22.03
CA ASP A 15 32.69 -56.62 22.38
C ASP A 15 32.92 -55.34 21.53
N ASP A 16 34.18 -54.96 21.31
CA ASP A 16 34.55 -53.81 20.45
C ASP A 16 34.21 -54.07 18.96
N LEU A 17 34.40 -55.30 18.49
CA LEU A 17 34.04 -55.71 17.12
C LEU A 17 32.52 -55.71 16.91
N ASP A 18 31.77 -56.27 17.86
CA ASP A 18 30.30 -56.31 17.81
C ASP A 18 29.72 -54.88 17.82
N ASN A 19 30.28 -53.97 18.62
CA ASN A 19 29.90 -52.56 18.59
C ASN A 19 30.20 -51.90 17.24
N THR A 20 31.39 -52.15 16.67
CA THR A 20 31.80 -51.58 15.38
C THR A 20 30.89 -52.08 14.24
N ILE A 21 30.55 -53.38 14.24
CA ILE A 21 29.62 -53.95 13.26
C ILE A 21 28.23 -53.32 13.42
N GLY A 22 27.75 -53.16 14.66
CA GLY A 22 26.47 -52.52 14.93
C GLY A 22 26.41 -51.04 14.51
N GLU A 23 27.52 -50.31 14.59
CA GLU A 23 27.62 -48.94 14.07
C GLU A 23 27.60 -48.90 12.54
N LEU A 24 28.37 -49.78 11.88
CA LEU A 24 28.39 -49.89 10.42
C LEU A 24 27.03 -50.29 9.83
N GLU A 25 26.31 -51.21 10.49
CA GLU A 25 24.95 -51.59 10.08
C GLU A 25 23.99 -50.39 10.16
N LYS A 26 24.11 -49.56 11.20
CA LYS A 26 23.30 -48.32 11.32
C LYS A 26 23.62 -47.32 10.22
N GLU A 27 24.90 -47.06 9.95
CA GLU A 27 25.31 -46.15 8.87
C GLU A 27 24.84 -46.65 7.50
N HIS A 28 24.92 -47.96 7.27
CA HIS A 28 24.43 -48.57 6.03
C HIS A 28 22.92 -48.40 5.84
N MET A 29 22.13 -48.68 6.88
CA MET A 29 20.68 -48.47 6.86
C MET A 29 20.32 -47.00 6.63
N GLU A 30 21.07 -46.07 7.23
CA GLU A 30 20.86 -44.64 7.05
C GLU A 30 21.19 -44.18 5.63
N ALA A 31 22.27 -44.69 5.04
CA ALA A 31 22.62 -44.43 3.65
C ALA A 31 21.56 -44.98 2.67
N GLU A 32 21.06 -46.19 2.90
CA GLU A 32 19.98 -46.79 2.10
C GLU A 32 18.69 -45.95 2.19
N ARG A 33 18.33 -45.49 3.40
CA ARG A 33 17.17 -44.62 3.63
C ARG A 33 17.28 -43.30 2.85
N VAL A 34 18.43 -42.62 2.93
CA VAL A 34 18.65 -41.36 2.20
C VAL A 34 18.67 -41.59 0.68
N CYS A 35 19.30 -42.66 0.20
CA CYS A 35 19.26 -43.04 -1.22
C CYS A 35 17.82 -43.22 -1.71
N ASN A 36 16.98 -43.95 -0.96
CA ASN A 36 15.58 -44.15 -1.31
C ASN A 36 14.79 -42.83 -1.36
N ILE A 37 15.06 -41.88 -0.46
CA ILE A 37 14.44 -40.54 -0.51
C ILE A 37 14.85 -39.80 -1.78
N VAL A 38 16.15 -39.79 -2.09
CA VAL A 38 16.69 -39.10 -3.27
C VAL A 38 16.13 -39.70 -4.57
N GLU A 39 16.04 -41.04 -4.66
CA GLU A 39 15.46 -41.73 -5.81
C GLU A 39 13.98 -41.39 -6.02
N ASN A 40 13.24 -41.13 -4.94
CA ASN A 40 11.81 -40.80 -4.96
C ASN A 40 11.51 -39.29 -4.83
N THR A 41 12.52 -38.42 -5.00
CA THR A 41 12.39 -36.97 -4.77
C THR A 41 11.19 -36.36 -5.48
N GLU A 42 11.00 -36.66 -6.77
CA GLU A 42 9.91 -36.08 -7.58
C GLU A 42 8.54 -36.42 -6.97
N GLN A 43 8.30 -37.70 -6.67
CA GLN A 43 7.07 -38.17 -6.06
C GLN A 43 6.84 -37.56 -4.66
N ILE A 44 7.91 -37.40 -3.87
CA ILE A 44 7.84 -36.77 -2.54
C ILE A 44 7.46 -35.29 -2.66
N LEU A 45 8.08 -34.55 -3.58
CA LEU A 45 7.79 -33.13 -3.79
C LEU A 45 6.34 -32.93 -4.27
N ASP A 46 5.85 -33.79 -5.15
CA ASP A 46 4.46 -33.77 -5.62
C ASP A 46 3.47 -34.07 -4.49
N ASP A 47 3.74 -35.09 -3.65
CA ASP A 47 2.88 -35.40 -2.50
C ASP A 47 2.90 -34.27 -1.46
N LEU A 48 4.05 -33.64 -1.22
CA LEU A 48 4.17 -32.48 -0.34
C LEU A 48 3.40 -31.27 -0.88
N ASP A 49 3.43 -31.02 -2.19
CA ASP A 49 2.60 -29.98 -2.79
C ASP A 49 1.11 -30.30 -2.64
N GLU A 50 0.71 -31.54 -2.89
CA GLU A 50 -0.68 -31.94 -2.73
C GLU A 50 -1.15 -31.78 -1.28
N ARG A 51 -0.32 -32.17 -0.30
CA ARG A 51 -0.58 -31.95 1.13
C ARG A 51 -0.74 -30.47 1.45
N PHE A 52 0.14 -29.62 0.94
CA PHE A 52 0.04 -28.17 1.12
C PHE A 52 -1.29 -27.64 0.54
N CYS A 53 -1.67 -28.08 -0.66
CA CYS A 53 -2.91 -27.70 -1.31
C CYS A 53 -4.14 -28.16 -0.51
N ARG A 54 -4.14 -29.38 0.02
CA ARG A 54 -5.20 -29.92 0.87
C ARG A 54 -5.32 -29.14 2.20
N GLN A 55 -4.20 -28.86 2.88
CA GLN A 55 -4.19 -28.16 4.18
C GLN A 55 -4.55 -26.67 4.06
N THR A 56 -4.20 -26.05 2.93
CA THR A 56 -4.52 -24.63 2.66
C THR A 56 -5.79 -24.43 1.84
N GLY A 57 -6.53 -25.50 1.56
CA GLY A 57 -7.84 -25.45 0.92
C GLY A 57 -8.87 -24.73 1.80
N LEU A 58 -9.78 -23.98 1.18
CA LEU A 58 -10.85 -23.31 1.92
C LEU A 58 -11.87 -24.33 2.42
N THR A 59 -12.11 -24.33 3.72
CA THR A 59 -13.12 -25.17 4.38
C THR A 59 -14.52 -24.55 4.28
N ARG A 60 -15.56 -25.28 4.70
CA ARG A 60 -16.93 -24.73 4.77
C ARG A 60 -17.02 -23.49 5.65
N THR A 61 -16.31 -23.47 6.78
CA THR A 61 -16.26 -22.30 7.67
C THR A 61 -15.59 -21.11 6.96
N ASP A 62 -14.51 -21.35 6.24
CA ASP A 62 -13.82 -20.30 5.48
C ASP A 62 -14.71 -19.70 4.40
N MET A 63 -15.55 -20.53 3.76
CA MET A 63 -16.51 -20.05 2.77
C MET A 63 -17.54 -19.09 3.40
N VAL A 64 -17.96 -19.33 4.65
CA VAL A 64 -18.84 -18.39 5.37
C VAL A 64 -18.12 -17.06 5.57
N PHE A 65 -16.85 -17.08 5.99
CA PHE A 65 -16.04 -15.86 6.11
C PHE A 65 -15.81 -15.16 4.78
N LEU A 66 -15.61 -15.91 3.70
CA LEU A 66 -15.47 -15.38 2.35
C LEU A 66 -16.73 -14.62 1.90
N PHE A 67 -17.91 -15.22 2.07
CA PHE A 67 -19.17 -14.56 1.71
C PHE A 67 -19.50 -13.39 2.63
N LEU A 68 -19.21 -13.50 3.93
CA LEU A 68 -19.35 -12.38 4.86
C LEU A 68 -18.43 -11.22 4.46
N ALA A 69 -17.16 -11.49 4.20
CA ALA A 69 -16.18 -10.50 3.77
C ALA A 69 -16.59 -9.86 2.43
N ALA A 70 -16.97 -10.66 1.44
CA ALA A 70 -17.44 -10.16 0.15
C ALA A 70 -18.69 -9.28 0.32
N GLY A 71 -19.65 -9.71 1.14
CA GLY A 71 -20.85 -8.94 1.46
C GLY A 71 -20.53 -7.61 2.13
N LEU A 72 -19.63 -7.57 3.11
CA LEU A 72 -19.20 -6.34 3.77
C LEU A 72 -18.43 -5.42 2.81
N GLN A 73 -17.55 -5.97 1.96
CA GLN A 73 -16.81 -5.21 0.95
C GLN A 73 -17.77 -4.59 -0.09
N MET A 74 -18.77 -5.33 -0.56
CA MET A 74 -19.81 -4.81 -1.45
C MET A 74 -20.70 -3.78 -0.74
N ALA A 75 -21.10 -4.04 0.51
CA ALA A 75 -21.92 -3.11 1.29
C ALA A 75 -21.23 -1.75 1.45
N ARG A 76 -19.92 -1.72 1.78
CA ARG A 76 -19.21 -0.43 1.89
C ARG A 76 -19.17 0.34 0.57
N GLN A 77 -19.07 -0.34 -0.57
CA GLN A 77 -19.00 0.31 -1.89
C GLN A 77 -20.31 1.03 -2.24
N TYR A 78 -21.45 0.40 -1.94
CA TYR A 78 -22.76 0.92 -2.34
C TYR A 78 -23.42 1.79 -1.26
N LEU A 79 -23.09 1.60 0.01
CA LEU A 79 -23.61 2.43 1.11
C LEU A 79 -22.77 3.70 1.34
N LEU A 80 -21.49 3.69 0.99
CA LEU A 80 -20.55 4.79 1.24
C LEU A 80 -19.90 5.27 -0.07
N SER A 81 -20.67 5.97 -0.90
CA SER A 81 -20.21 6.58 -2.17
C SER A 81 -19.10 7.62 -1.98
N ASN A 82 -18.44 8.00 -3.08
CA ASN A 82 -17.27 8.89 -3.11
C ASN A 82 -17.52 10.30 -2.54
N GLU A 83 -18.77 10.73 -2.48
CA GLU A 83 -19.19 12.04 -1.97
C GLU A 83 -19.49 12.03 -0.46
N LYS A 84 -19.62 10.86 0.16
CA LYS A 84 -19.91 10.79 1.60
C LYS A 84 -18.69 11.14 2.44
N CYS A 85 -18.98 11.61 3.66
CA CYS A 85 -17.99 12.00 4.66
C CYS A 85 -17.09 13.18 4.22
N ARG A 86 -17.58 14.05 3.34
CA ARG A 86 -16.92 15.31 2.97
C ARG A 86 -17.36 16.45 3.87
N ILE A 87 -16.54 17.49 3.92
CA ILE A 87 -16.84 18.77 4.60
C ILE A 87 -16.86 19.90 3.57
N SER A 88 -17.56 20.98 3.87
CA SER A 88 -17.51 22.18 3.02
C SER A 88 -16.15 22.89 3.13
N ALA A 89 -15.80 23.72 2.14
CA ALA A 89 -14.58 24.54 2.20
C ALA A 89 -14.51 25.37 3.49
N ALA A 90 -15.60 26.03 3.86
CA ALA A 90 -15.69 26.81 5.10
C ALA A 90 -15.50 25.95 6.37
N GLN A 91 -15.97 24.69 6.36
CA GLN A 91 -15.72 23.77 7.47
C GLN A 91 -14.26 23.32 7.52
N GLY A 92 -13.62 23.10 6.37
CA GLY A 92 -12.19 22.80 6.26
C GLY A 92 -11.32 23.93 6.81
N ASP A 93 -11.58 25.16 6.37
CA ASP A 93 -10.89 26.36 6.86
C ASP A 93 -11.06 26.51 8.38
N ALA A 94 -12.28 26.33 8.89
CA ALA A 94 -12.55 26.40 10.33
C ALA A 94 -11.85 25.29 11.14
N MET A 95 -11.66 24.10 10.56
CA MET A 95 -10.90 23.02 11.19
C MET A 95 -9.40 23.36 11.26
N VAL A 96 -8.84 23.94 10.20
CA VAL A 96 -7.45 24.41 10.16
C VAL A 96 -7.25 25.53 11.19
N ASP A 97 -8.11 26.53 11.21
CA ASP A 97 -8.03 27.65 12.16
C ASP A 97 -8.11 27.15 13.61
N ARG A 98 -8.99 26.19 13.89
CA ARG A 98 -9.08 25.58 15.22
C ARG A 98 -7.80 24.83 15.58
N ALA A 99 -7.24 24.05 14.65
CA ALA A 99 -6.01 23.31 14.87
C ALA A 99 -4.80 24.23 15.11
N LEU A 100 -4.78 25.40 14.47
CA LEU A 100 -3.72 26.41 14.60
C LEU A 100 -3.97 27.43 15.72
N SER A 101 -5.10 27.38 16.42
CA SER A 101 -5.43 28.29 17.53
C SER A 101 -4.37 28.38 18.64
N PRO A 102 -3.53 27.37 18.94
CA PRO A 102 -2.44 27.51 19.91
C PRO A 102 -1.24 28.33 19.40
N ALA A 103 -1.15 28.58 18.08
CA ALA A 103 -0.07 29.34 17.49
C ALA A 103 -0.27 30.85 17.69
N PRO A 104 0.81 31.66 17.78
CA PRO A 104 0.67 33.12 17.85
C PRO A 104 -0.05 33.67 16.60
N PRO A 105 -0.87 34.74 16.73
CA PRO A 105 -1.69 35.27 15.62
C PRO A 105 -0.90 35.59 14.35
N ALA A 106 0.31 36.13 14.49
CA ALA A 106 1.20 36.42 13.36
C ALA A 106 1.59 35.16 12.57
N TRP A 107 1.76 34.02 13.24
CA TRP A 107 2.05 32.75 12.57
C TRP A 107 0.78 32.16 11.94
N GLN A 108 -0.37 32.27 12.59
CA GLN A 108 -1.64 31.85 12.01
C GLN A 108 -1.88 32.59 10.69
N GLU A 109 -1.77 33.92 10.67
CA GLU A 109 -1.96 34.73 9.47
C GLU A 109 -1.00 34.32 8.34
N VAL A 110 0.29 34.14 8.64
CA VAL A 110 1.27 33.70 7.63
C VAL A 110 0.95 32.30 7.10
N LEU A 111 0.47 31.39 7.95
CA LEU A 111 0.26 30.00 7.62
C LEU A 111 -1.06 29.72 6.88
N THR A 112 -2.11 30.52 7.12
CA THR A 112 -3.45 30.32 6.53
C THR A 112 -3.72 31.23 5.32
N GLN A 113 -2.80 32.14 4.98
CA GLN A 113 -2.90 32.94 3.76
C GLN A 113 -3.02 32.07 2.50
N SER A 114 -3.85 32.51 1.56
CA SER A 114 -3.99 31.90 0.24
C SER A 114 -2.65 31.71 -0.45
N VAL A 115 -2.51 30.59 -1.16
CA VAL A 115 -1.29 30.21 -1.86
C VAL A 115 -1.25 30.84 -3.25
N PRO A 116 -0.07 31.22 -3.79
CA PRO A 116 0.01 31.94 -5.06
C PRO A 116 -0.57 31.18 -6.25
N TYR A 117 -0.52 29.84 -6.23
CA TYR A 117 -1.05 28.99 -7.30
C TYR A 117 -2.58 28.86 -7.32
N ASP A 118 -3.28 29.43 -6.33
CA ASP A 118 -4.75 29.63 -6.37
C ASP A 118 -5.16 30.88 -7.17
N ALA A 119 -4.20 31.68 -7.64
CA ALA A 119 -4.51 32.91 -8.36
C ALA A 119 -5.22 32.62 -9.68
N ILE A 120 -6.44 33.14 -9.83
CA ILE A 120 -7.27 33.02 -11.06
C ILE A 120 -7.45 34.36 -11.78
N ARG A 121 -7.16 35.47 -11.13
CA ARG A 121 -7.31 36.81 -11.70
C ARG A 121 -6.06 37.17 -12.50
N THR A 122 -6.23 37.69 -13.70
CA THR A 122 -5.12 38.12 -14.54
C THR A 122 -4.97 39.64 -14.58
N GLY A 123 -3.74 40.12 -14.76
CA GLY A 123 -3.43 41.51 -15.05
C GLY A 123 -3.54 41.83 -16.55
N VAL A 124 -3.25 43.08 -16.90
CA VAL A 124 -3.41 43.61 -18.28
C VAL A 124 -2.54 42.89 -19.32
N HIS A 125 -1.43 42.29 -18.88
CA HIS A 125 -0.44 41.66 -19.77
C HIS A 125 -0.56 40.14 -19.87
N VAL A 126 -1.58 39.54 -19.26
CA VAL A 126 -1.82 38.09 -19.29
C VAL A 126 -3.32 37.85 -19.52
N SER A 127 -3.65 37.09 -20.55
CA SER A 127 -5.01 36.59 -20.79
C SER A 127 -4.98 35.08 -21.00
N ASP A 128 -6.15 34.45 -20.99
CA ASP A 128 -6.34 33.06 -21.45
C ASP A 128 -5.48 31.99 -20.77
N THR A 129 -5.15 32.20 -19.49
CA THR A 129 -4.40 31.21 -18.67
C THR A 129 -5.13 29.88 -18.51
N GLY A 130 -6.44 29.88 -18.75
CA GLY A 130 -7.31 28.73 -18.54
C GLY A 130 -7.58 28.44 -17.06
N LEU A 131 -7.21 29.34 -16.15
CA LEU A 131 -7.41 29.19 -14.71
C LEU A 131 -8.70 29.90 -14.27
N SER A 132 -9.52 29.21 -13.50
CA SER A 132 -10.73 29.72 -12.87
C SER A 132 -10.95 29.01 -11.54
N GLY A 133 -11.94 29.46 -10.77
CA GLY A 133 -12.31 28.81 -9.49
C GLY A 133 -12.60 27.31 -9.63
N MET A 134 -12.99 26.84 -10.81
CA MET A 134 -13.27 25.43 -11.07
C MET A 134 -12.11 24.67 -11.73
N THR A 135 -11.12 25.37 -12.31
CA THR A 135 -10.08 24.72 -13.14
C THR A 135 -8.67 24.76 -12.56
N HIS A 136 -8.37 25.67 -11.63
CA HIS A 136 -7.01 25.86 -11.11
C HIS A 136 -6.43 24.59 -10.44
N ARG A 137 -7.27 23.80 -9.74
CA ARG A 137 -6.84 22.58 -9.01
C ARG A 137 -6.24 21.50 -9.89
N TYR A 138 -6.89 21.19 -11.02
CA TYR A 138 -6.35 20.21 -11.95
C TYR A 138 -5.50 20.87 -13.04
N ARG A 139 -5.16 22.16 -12.97
CA ARG A 139 -4.32 22.87 -13.95
C ARG A 139 -3.03 23.46 -13.38
N THR A 140 -2.79 23.32 -12.09
CA THR A 140 -1.55 23.76 -11.45
C THR A 140 -0.87 22.61 -10.73
N LEU A 141 0.47 22.55 -10.83
CA LEU A 141 1.26 21.52 -10.16
C LEU A 141 1.26 21.66 -8.64
N GLY A 142 0.90 22.84 -8.12
CA GLY A 142 0.79 23.12 -6.70
C GLY A 142 -0.25 22.27 -5.97
N HIS A 143 -1.33 21.84 -6.65
CA HIS A 143 -2.35 20.96 -6.05
C HIS A 143 -2.10 19.47 -6.29
N ASP A 144 -1.08 19.09 -7.06
CA ASP A 144 -0.75 17.68 -7.21
C ASP A 144 -0.21 17.12 -5.89
N PRO A 145 -0.78 16.04 -5.30
CA PRO A 145 -0.39 15.60 -3.97
C PRO A 145 1.07 15.13 -3.82
N ILE A 146 1.78 14.89 -4.94
CA ILE A 146 3.21 14.57 -4.93
C ILE A 146 4.02 15.73 -5.47
N LEU A 147 3.72 16.21 -6.68
CA LEU A 147 4.49 17.29 -7.32
C LEU A 147 4.32 18.63 -6.59
N GLY A 148 3.21 18.86 -5.90
CA GLY A 148 2.96 20.08 -5.14
C GLY A 148 3.89 20.27 -3.94
N TRP A 149 4.48 19.21 -3.40
CA TRP A 149 5.55 19.35 -2.40
C TRP A 149 6.79 20.04 -2.95
N VAL A 150 7.06 19.90 -4.25
CA VAL A 150 8.16 20.57 -4.95
C VAL A 150 7.67 21.89 -5.53
N PHE A 151 6.71 21.83 -6.45
CA PHE A 151 6.25 23.00 -7.20
C PHE A 151 5.41 23.94 -6.34
N GLY A 152 4.51 23.45 -5.50
CA GLY A 152 3.69 24.27 -4.60
C GLY A 152 4.54 24.99 -3.56
N THR A 153 5.47 24.28 -2.90
CA THR A 153 6.45 24.89 -1.99
C THR A 153 7.27 25.97 -2.70
N ALA A 154 7.83 25.67 -3.87
CA ALA A 154 8.64 26.62 -4.64
C ALA A 154 7.81 27.83 -5.11
N ASN A 155 6.55 27.60 -5.49
CA ASN A 155 5.58 28.63 -5.87
C ASN A 155 5.26 29.58 -4.70
N ILE A 156 5.08 29.05 -3.49
CA ILE A 156 4.90 29.85 -2.27
C ILE A 156 6.15 30.70 -1.99
N MET A 157 7.35 30.11 -2.08
CA MET A 157 8.61 30.82 -1.82
C MET A 157 8.90 31.95 -2.81
N THR A 158 8.46 31.81 -4.06
CA THR A 158 8.82 32.72 -5.15
C THR A 158 7.68 33.60 -5.62
N ASN A 159 6.50 33.52 -4.98
CA ASN A 159 5.27 34.17 -5.41
C ASN A 159 4.99 33.89 -6.89
N SER A 160 4.90 32.62 -7.24
CA SER A 160 4.66 32.15 -8.60
C SER A 160 3.57 31.10 -8.66
N LEU A 161 3.10 30.79 -9.86
CA LEU A 161 2.15 29.71 -10.14
C LEU A 161 2.71 28.90 -11.30
N THR A 162 2.87 27.59 -11.13
CA THR A 162 3.31 26.69 -12.19
C THR A 162 2.16 25.81 -12.65
N LYS A 163 1.78 25.97 -13.91
CA LYS A 163 0.86 25.09 -14.62
C LYS A 163 1.52 23.77 -14.99
N MET A 164 0.72 22.85 -15.49
CA MET A 164 1.12 21.45 -15.66
C MET A 164 1.79 21.17 -16.99
N ASP A 165 1.69 22.14 -17.91
CA ASP A 165 2.54 22.32 -19.08
C ASP A 165 3.87 23.03 -18.72
N PHE A 166 4.18 23.16 -17.43
CA PHE A 166 5.33 23.89 -16.87
C PHE A 166 5.33 25.40 -17.13
N GLU A 167 4.28 25.93 -17.74
CA GLU A 167 4.12 27.36 -17.90
C GLU A 167 4.02 28.02 -16.53
N THR A 168 4.96 28.90 -16.22
CA THR A 168 5.08 29.49 -14.89
C THR A 168 4.87 30.98 -14.96
N TYR A 169 4.05 31.48 -14.04
CA TYR A 169 3.68 32.89 -13.95
C TYR A 169 4.16 33.49 -12.63
N GLN A 170 4.48 34.78 -12.65
CA GLN A 170 4.65 35.54 -11.43
C GLN A 170 3.28 36.01 -10.93
N VAL A 171 3.08 35.90 -9.62
CA VAL A 171 1.85 36.27 -8.93
C VAL A 171 2.15 37.39 -7.94
N LYS A 172 1.25 38.37 -7.87
CA LYS A 172 1.29 39.44 -6.86
C LYS A 172 -0.13 39.76 -6.43
N ASP A 173 -0.39 39.82 -5.12
CA ASP A 173 -1.71 40.12 -4.55
C ASP A 173 -2.83 39.24 -5.14
N MET A 174 -2.57 37.92 -5.27
CA MET A 174 -3.46 36.93 -5.91
C MET A 174 -3.86 37.26 -7.35
N ARG A 175 -3.02 38.02 -8.06
CA ARG A 175 -3.15 38.33 -9.49
C ARG A 175 -1.94 37.83 -10.27
N ILE A 176 -2.21 37.17 -11.39
CA ILE A 176 -1.21 36.74 -12.36
C ILE A 176 -0.77 37.96 -13.17
N ILE A 177 0.50 38.36 -13.07
CA ILE A 177 0.98 39.63 -13.64
C ILE A 177 1.75 39.47 -14.94
N ARG A 178 2.53 38.39 -15.10
CA ARG A 178 3.36 38.10 -16.28
C ARG A 178 3.92 36.68 -16.20
N HIS A 179 4.52 36.18 -17.29
CA HIS A 179 5.35 34.98 -17.25
C HIS A 179 6.54 35.17 -16.29
N TYR A 180 6.87 34.10 -15.59
CA TYR A 180 8.00 34.09 -14.68
C TYR A 180 9.32 34.09 -15.48
N PRO A 181 10.30 34.94 -15.14
CA PRO A 181 11.58 34.97 -15.84
C PRO A 181 12.26 33.59 -15.86
N MET A 182 12.68 33.14 -17.05
CA MET A 182 13.27 31.80 -17.26
C MET A 182 12.32 30.62 -16.93
N GLY A 183 11.00 30.87 -16.87
CA GLY A 183 9.97 29.85 -16.69
C GLY A 183 10.10 29.04 -15.40
N ALA A 184 9.71 27.76 -15.45
CA ALA A 184 9.77 26.85 -14.30
C ALA A 184 11.20 26.66 -13.77
N VAL A 185 12.20 26.62 -14.65
CA VAL A 185 13.61 26.45 -14.26
C VAL A 185 14.08 27.65 -13.43
N GLY A 186 13.85 28.87 -13.92
CA GLY A 186 14.20 30.08 -13.16
C GLY A 186 13.47 30.20 -11.83
N MET A 187 12.23 29.70 -11.76
CA MET A 187 11.46 29.63 -10.53
C MET A 187 12.11 28.67 -9.52
N LEU A 188 12.46 27.44 -9.96
CA LEU A 188 13.12 26.46 -9.11
C LEU A 188 14.51 26.91 -8.65
N GLU A 189 15.33 27.48 -9.55
CA GLU A 189 16.65 28.02 -9.20
C GLU A 189 16.54 29.10 -8.13
N ARG A 190 15.55 30.00 -8.24
CA ARG A 190 15.32 31.03 -7.24
C ARG A 190 14.85 30.44 -5.91
N ALA A 191 13.96 29.45 -5.95
CA ALA A 191 13.50 28.74 -4.76
C ALA A 191 14.68 28.06 -4.04
N VAL A 192 15.59 27.40 -4.76
CA VAL A 192 16.82 26.82 -4.19
C VAL A 192 17.71 27.88 -3.57
N SER A 193 17.95 29.01 -4.27
CA SER A 193 18.72 30.13 -3.70
C SER A 193 18.09 30.65 -2.40
N TYR A 194 16.76 30.77 -2.34
CA TYR A 194 16.05 31.19 -1.14
C TYR A 194 16.15 30.14 -0.02
N SER A 195 16.04 28.85 -0.33
CA SER A 195 16.18 27.77 0.66
C SER A 195 17.55 27.79 1.37
N ILE A 196 18.62 28.10 0.63
CA ILE A 196 19.98 28.18 1.19
C ILE A 196 20.15 29.45 2.03
N LYS A 197 19.69 30.59 1.53
CA LYS A 197 19.89 31.90 2.18
C LYS A 197 18.96 32.11 3.38
N GLU A 198 17.73 31.58 3.30
CA GLU A 198 16.66 31.76 4.26
C GLU A 198 15.94 30.44 4.56
N PRO A 199 16.55 29.51 5.32
CA PRO A 199 15.95 28.21 5.63
C PRO A 199 14.58 28.29 6.31
N LYS A 200 14.32 29.38 7.05
CA LYS A 200 13.01 29.65 7.67
C LYS A 200 11.91 29.83 6.61
N LEU A 201 12.20 30.47 5.48
CA LEU A 201 11.24 30.67 4.39
C LEU A 201 10.84 29.33 3.77
N LEU A 202 11.79 28.42 3.59
CA LEU A 202 11.51 27.05 3.15
C LEU A 202 10.59 26.33 4.15
N ALA A 203 10.95 26.34 5.44
CA ALA A 203 10.15 25.67 6.48
C ALA A 203 8.70 26.21 6.52
N VAL A 204 8.52 27.52 6.43
CA VAL A 204 7.19 28.15 6.39
C VAL A 204 6.44 27.77 5.12
N SER A 205 7.11 27.74 3.97
CA SER A 205 6.47 27.40 2.70
C SER A 205 6.01 25.95 2.65
N VAL A 206 6.81 25.03 3.19
CA VAL A 206 6.43 23.62 3.37
C VAL A 206 5.24 23.49 4.33
N ALA A 207 5.24 24.23 5.45
CA ALA A 207 4.12 24.22 6.40
C ALA A 207 2.83 24.77 5.76
N ARG A 208 2.92 25.86 4.99
CA ARG A 208 1.80 26.42 4.23
C ARG A 208 1.26 25.44 3.19
N GLN A 209 2.14 24.76 2.46
CA GLN A 209 1.75 23.72 1.50
C GLN A 209 0.98 22.59 2.20
N ALA A 210 1.47 22.13 3.35
CA ALA A 210 0.83 21.07 4.13
C ALA A 210 -0.57 21.47 4.62
N ILE A 211 -0.70 22.70 5.12
CA ILE A 211 -1.98 23.25 5.59
C ILE A 211 -2.97 23.38 4.44
N HIS A 212 -2.54 23.93 3.31
CA HIS A 212 -3.37 24.09 2.13
C HIS A 212 -3.84 22.73 1.55
N PHE A 213 -2.96 21.73 1.51
CA PHE A 213 -3.36 20.35 1.19
C PHE A 213 -4.39 19.81 2.18
N GLY A 214 -4.16 20.02 3.47
CA GLY A 214 -5.08 19.59 4.52
C GLY A 214 -6.47 20.19 4.37
N SER A 215 -6.57 21.50 4.11
CA SER A 215 -7.86 22.16 3.89
C SER A 215 -8.56 21.64 2.63
N ASP A 216 -7.83 21.44 1.53
CA ASP A 216 -8.43 21.00 0.26
C ASP A 216 -8.83 19.52 0.23
N TYR A 217 -8.08 18.67 0.93
CA TYR A 217 -8.24 17.22 0.88
C TYR A 217 -9.66 16.73 1.19
N PHE A 218 -10.33 17.31 2.18
CA PHE A 218 -11.66 16.87 2.63
C PHE A 218 -12.82 17.59 1.92
N THR A 219 -12.54 18.58 1.07
CA THR A 219 -13.55 19.42 0.42
C THR A 219 -14.24 18.70 -0.74
N GLU A 220 -15.41 19.19 -1.16
CA GLU A 220 -16.14 18.66 -2.32
C GLU A 220 -15.34 18.68 -3.63
N LEU A 221 -14.49 19.70 -3.81
CA LEU A 221 -13.61 19.81 -4.98
C LEU A 221 -12.37 18.92 -4.88
N GLY A 222 -11.92 18.57 -3.66
CA GLY A 222 -10.84 17.63 -3.40
C GLY A 222 -9.47 18.01 -3.98
N LEU A 223 -8.51 17.09 -3.82
CA LEU A 223 -7.20 17.11 -4.47
C LEU A 223 -7.14 16.06 -5.59
N PRO A 224 -6.53 16.39 -6.75
CA PRO A 224 -6.45 15.45 -7.86
C PRO A 224 -5.65 14.19 -7.52
N VAL A 225 -5.85 13.14 -8.33
CA VAL A 225 -5.01 11.94 -8.25
C VAL A 225 -3.59 12.28 -8.73
N PRO A 226 -2.53 11.84 -8.03
CA PRO A 226 -1.17 12.29 -8.32
C PRO A 226 -0.76 11.91 -9.74
N PHE A 227 -0.01 12.81 -10.38
CA PHE A 227 0.53 12.68 -11.74
C PHE A 227 -0.51 12.63 -12.86
N ILE A 228 -1.78 12.30 -12.60
CA ILE A 228 -2.84 12.25 -13.62
C ILE A 228 -3.04 13.62 -14.24
N THR A 229 -2.97 14.64 -13.42
CA THR A 229 -2.92 16.04 -13.81
C THR A 229 -1.94 16.26 -14.97
N MET A 230 -0.66 15.96 -14.75
CA MET A 230 0.43 16.13 -15.72
C MET A 230 0.28 15.20 -16.93
N ALA A 231 -0.22 13.98 -16.74
CA ALA A 231 -0.35 12.98 -17.79
C ALA A 231 -1.52 13.25 -18.75
N ASP A 232 -2.69 13.60 -18.20
CA ASP A 232 -3.91 13.88 -18.97
C ASP A 232 -4.83 14.84 -18.18
N ASN A 233 -4.83 16.10 -18.61
CA ASN A 233 -5.63 17.15 -17.99
C ASN A 233 -7.14 16.89 -18.07
N GLU A 234 -7.62 16.34 -19.19
CA GLU A 234 -9.05 16.09 -19.39
C GLU A 234 -9.51 14.89 -18.57
N LEU A 235 -8.65 13.87 -18.38
CA LEU A 235 -8.89 12.79 -17.43
C LEU A 235 -8.92 13.34 -16.00
N ALA A 236 -7.93 14.15 -15.59
CA ALA A 236 -7.89 14.74 -14.26
C ALA A 236 -9.16 15.57 -13.96
N LYS A 237 -9.61 16.37 -14.93
CA LYS A 237 -10.87 17.12 -14.87
C LYS A 237 -12.08 16.20 -14.71
N LYS A 238 -12.19 15.14 -15.51
CA LYS A 238 -13.30 14.18 -15.41
C LYS A 238 -13.31 13.48 -14.06
N MET A 239 -12.16 13.00 -13.60
CA MET A 239 -12.03 12.34 -12.30
C MET A 239 -12.46 13.26 -11.16
N LEU A 240 -11.92 14.49 -11.11
CA LEU A 240 -12.18 15.42 -10.02
C LEU A 240 -13.60 16.00 -10.05
N SER A 241 -14.05 16.50 -11.21
CA SER A 241 -15.28 17.30 -11.32
C SER A 241 -16.53 16.53 -11.74
N VAL A 242 -16.39 15.38 -12.40
CA VAL A 242 -17.53 14.61 -12.94
C VAL A 242 -17.72 13.30 -12.20
N TRP A 243 -16.63 12.59 -11.92
CA TRP A 243 -16.68 11.27 -11.27
C TRP A 243 -16.48 11.35 -9.76
N HIS A 244 -16.08 12.51 -9.23
CA HIS A 244 -15.73 12.71 -7.82
C HIS A 244 -14.72 11.67 -7.31
N ILE A 245 -13.80 11.28 -8.18
CA ILE A 245 -12.66 10.41 -7.89
C ILE A 245 -11.45 11.31 -7.64
N ASP A 246 -11.08 11.42 -6.38
CA ASP A 246 -10.02 12.27 -5.91
C ASP A 246 -9.24 11.58 -4.78
N MET A 247 -8.27 12.29 -4.19
CA MET A 247 -7.45 11.70 -3.15
C MET A 247 -8.27 11.25 -1.94
N TRP A 248 -9.32 11.98 -1.55
CA TRP A 248 -10.19 11.61 -0.43
C TRP A 248 -10.98 10.34 -0.73
N SER A 249 -11.64 10.28 -1.88
CA SER A 249 -12.46 9.11 -2.23
C SER A 249 -11.61 7.84 -2.31
N ILE A 250 -10.39 7.93 -2.86
CA ILE A 250 -9.45 6.81 -2.97
C ILE A 250 -8.98 6.36 -1.58
N THR A 251 -8.41 7.26 -0.79
CA THR A 251 -7.84 6.93 0.52
C THR A 251 -8.90 6.43 1.50
N ARG A 252 -10.10 7.03 1.49
CA ARG A 252 -11.25 6.55 2.28
C ARG A 252 -11.67 5.14 1.86
N GLY A 253 -11.75 4.88 0.56
CA GLY A 253 -12.03 3.55 0.01
C GLY A 253 -11.01 2.52 0.48
N MET A 254 -9.72 2.86 0.41
CA MET A 254 -8.62 2.01 0.92
C MET A 254 -8.73 1.76 2.42
N ALA A 255 -8.95 2.80 3.22
CA ALA A 255 -9.03 2.70 4.67
C ALA A 255 -10.18 1.79 5.11
N LEU A 256 -11.37 1.96 4.53
CA LEU A 256 -12.53 1.12 4.84
C LEU A 256 -12.33 -0.32 4.38
N ALA A 257 -11.76 -0.54 3.19
CA ALA A 257 -11.45 -1.89 2.70
C ALA A 257 -10.47 -2.62 3.62
N SER A 258 -9.39 -1.94 4.00
CA SER A 258 -8.37 -2.46 4.91
C SER A 258 -8.92 -2.73 6.31
N PHE A 259 -9.79 -1.86 6.83
CA PHE A 259 -10.46 -2.08 8.12
C PHE A 259 -11.32 -3.34 8.11
N ILE A 260 -12.15 -3.54 7.09
CA ILE A 260 -12.95 -4.77 6.94
C ILE A 260 -12.04 -5.99 6.85
N ASN A 261 -10.96 -5.91 6.05
CA ASN A 261 -10.01 -7.01 5.92
C ASN A 261 -9.37 -7.37 7.27
N GLN A 262 -9.00 -6.37 8.07
CA GLN A 262 -8.41 -6.59 9.39
C GLN A 262 -9.42 -7.20 10.36
N LEU A 263 -10.67 -6.74 10.33
CA LEU A 263 -11.74 -7.29 11.16
C LEU A 263 -12.00 -8.76 10.82
N ILE A 264 -12.10 -9.10 9.53
CA ILE A 264 -12.26 -10.48 9.07
C ILE A 264 -11.05 -11.33 9.45
N ALA A 265 -9.83 -10.82 9.27
CA ALA A 265 -8.61 -11.54 9.66
C ALA A 265 -8.58 -11.88 11.15
N VAL A 266 -8.89 -10.90 12.01
CA VAL A 266 -8.90 -11.08 13.46
C VAL A 266 -9.96 -12.09 13.87
N ILE A 267 -11.20 -11.94 13.39
CA ILE A 267 -12.29 -12.85 13.75
C ILE A 267 -11.99 -14.26 13.23
N HIS A 268 -11.52 -14.41 11.99
CA HIS A 268 -11.14 -15.72 11.45
C HIS A 268 -10.05 -16.37 12.31
N LYS A 269 -9.02 -15.61 12.71
CA LYS A 269 -7.95 -16.10 13.59
C LYS A 269 -8.45 -16.61 14.95
N LEU A 270 -9.58 -16.12 15.47
CA LEU A 270 -10.16 -16.64 16.72
C LEU A 270 -10.66 -18.10 16.62
N PHE A 271 -10.86 -18.61 15.40
CA PHE A 271 -11.27 -20.00 15.15
C PHE A 271 -10.06 -20.93 14.91
N TYR A 272 -8.84 -20.42 15.02
CA TYR A 272 -7.63 -21.24 14.91
C TYR A 272 -7.40 -22.04 16.19
N THR A 273 -7.13 -23.34 16.05
CA THR A 273 -6.90 -24.28 17.16
C THR A 273 -5.56 -24.99 17.10
N GLY A 274 -4.73 -24.71 16.08
CA GLY A 274 -3.42 -25.33 15.95
C GLY A 274 -2.42 -24.78 16.98
N SER A 275 -1.27 -25.44 17.08
CA SER A 275 -0.24 -25.08 18.06
C SER A 275 1.14 -24.90 17.46
N THR A 276 1.41 -25.51 16.31
CA THR A 276 2.71 -25.40 15.66
C THR A 276 2.80 -24.12 14.81
N GLU A 277 4.02 -23.62 14.64
CA GLU A 277 4.27 -22.45 13.80
C GLU A 277 3.82 -22.69 12.34
N MET A 278 4.08 -23.88 11.81
CA MET A 278 3.68 -24.24 10.45
C MET A 278 2.16 -24.28 10.29
N GLU A 279 1.42 -24.87 11.23
CA GLU A 279 -0.05 -24.84 11.22
C GLU A 279 -0.59 -23.42 11.24
N GLN A 280 0.04 -22.52 12.01
CA GLN A 280 -0.36 -21.12 12.05
C GLN A 280 -0.17 -20.44 10.69
N LYS A 281 0.97 -20.67 10.02
CA LYS A 281 1.25 -20.13 8.68
C LYS A 281 0.27 -20.68 7.63
N LEU A 282 -0.06 -21.97 7.69
CA LEU A 282 -1.05 -22.60 6.79
C LEU A 282 -2.46 -22.05 7.01
N TYR A 283 -2.84 -21.77 8.26
CA TYR A 283 -4.11 -21.10 8.56
C TYR A 283 -4.12 -19.63 8.09
N GLU A 284 -2.99 -18.93 8.20
CA GLU A 284 -2.84 -17.59 7.65
C GLU A 284 -2.98 -17.59 6.12
N VAL A 285 -2.46 -18.61 5.41
CA VAL A 285 -2.69 -18.78 3.97
C VAL A 285 -4.19 -18.83 3.66
N ARG A 286 -4.99 -19.61 4.41
CA ARG A 286 -6.46 -19.66 4.25
C ARG A 286 -7.09 -18.29 4.49
N THR A 287 -6.68 -17.61 5.56
CA THR A 287 -7.12 -16.24 5.87
C THR A 287 -6.85 -15.27 4.72
N ARG A 288 -5.65 -15.30 4.14
CA ARG A 288 -5.26 -14.46 3.02
C ARG A 288 -6.02 -14.79 1.74
N LYS A 289 -6.29 -16.06 1.45
CA LYS A 289 -7.18 -16.49 0.36
C LYS A 289 -8.58 -15.91 0.51
N ILE A 290 -9.20 -16.01 1.69
CA ILE A 290 -10.52 -15.42 2.00
C ILE A 290 -10.53 -13.93 1.66
N LEU A 291 -9.53 -13.19 2.12
CA LEU A 291 -9.44 -11.74 1.93
C LEU A 291 -9.16 -11.37 0.47
N SER A 292 -8.21 -12.04 -0.19
CA SER A 292 -7.92 -11.80 -1.61
C SER A 292 -9.14 -12.08 -2.50
N TYR A 293 -9.82 -13.21 -2.30
CA TYR A 293 -11.01 -13.57 -3.09
C TYR A 293 -12.19 -12.64 -2.82
N SER A 294 -12.46 -12.27 -1.56
CA SER A 294 -13.54 -11.33 -1.26
C SER A 294 -13.31 -9.94 -1.86
N ASN A 295 -12.08 -9.41 -1.79
CA ASN A 295 -11.71 -8.15 -2.43
C ASN A 295 -11.80 -8.23 -3.96
N LEU A 296 -11.42 -9.35 -4.56
CA LEU A 296 -11.54 -9.57 -6.00
C LEU A 296 -13.01 -9.62 -6.45
N ILE A 297 -13.86 -10.35 -5.72
CA ILE A 297 -15.32 -10.41 -5.98
C ILE A 297 -15.93 -9.01 -5.87
N ALA A 298 -15.60 -8.26 -4.81
CA ALA A 298 -16.13 -6.92 -4.63
C ALA A 298 -15.64 -5.94 -5.72
N ALA A 299 -14.35 -5.98 -6.09
CA ALA A 299 -13.80 -5.12 -7.15
C ALA A 299 -14.42 -5.42 -8.52
N SER A 300 -14.51 -6.70 -8.89
CA SER A 300 -15.15 -7.13 -10.15
C SER A 300 -16.63 -6.77 -10.20
N SER A 301 -17.36 -6.94 -9.09
CA SER A 301 -18.75 -6.50 -8.96
C SER A 301 -18.89 -4.98 -9.14
N ASN A 302 -18.03 -4.19 -8.48
CA ASN A 302 -18.07 -2.73 -8.57
C ASN A 302 -17.81 -2.23 -10.00
N ILE A 303 -16.80 -2.78 -10.67
CA ILE A 303 -16.50 -2.49 -12.08
C ILE A 303 -17.71 -2.80 -12.96
N ALA A 304 -18.31 -3.99 -12.79
CA ALA A 304 -19.47 -4.40 -13.56
C ALA A 304 -20.66 -3.45 -13.34
N VAL A 305 -20.95 -3.08 -12.09
CA VAL A 305 -22.05 -2.15 -11.77
C VAL A 305 -21.81 -0.76 -12.34
N ALA A 306 -20.59 -0.23 -12.25
CA ALA A 306 -20.24 1.07 -12.82
C ALA A 306 -20.38 1.07 -14.35
N ALA A 307 -19.94 0.00 -15.02
CA ALA A 307 -20.05 -0.16 -16.46
C ALA A 307 -21.52 -0.29 -16.92
N ILE A 308 -22.31 -1.16 -16.27
CA ILE A 308 -23.73 -1.36 -16.60
C ILE A 308 -24.52 -0.06 -16.42
N LYS A 309 -24.30 0.66 -15.32
CA LYS A 309 -24.98 1.94 -15.04
C LYS A 309 -24.40 3.11 -15.82
N ARG A 310 -23.29 2.93 -16.54
CA ARG A 310 -22.52 3.99 -17.22
C ARG A 310 -22.20 5.15 -16.28
N ASP A 311 -21.92 4.83 -15.02
CA ASP A 311 -21.74 5.80 -13.96
C ASP A 311 -20.43 5.52 -13.22
N MET A 312 -19.42 6.32 -13.57
CA MET A 312 -18.08 6.21 -13.02
C MET A 312 -17.98 6.76 -11.59
N GLN A 313 -18.97 7.53 -11.11
CA GLN A 313 -19.01 7.99 -9.71
C GLN A 313 -19.13 6.83 -8.72
N LYS A 314 -19.60 5.67 -9.19
CA LYS A 314 -19.72 4.45 -8.40
C LYS A 314 -18.42 3.66 -8.28
N LEU A 315 -17.36 4.03 -9.00
CA LEU A 315 -16.09 3.32 -8.94
C LEU A 315 -15.40 3.52 -7.60
N ASP A 316 -15.07 2.41 -6.95
CA ASP A 316 -14.31 2.34 -5.72
C ASP A 316 -12.82 2.09 -6.03
N ILE A 317 -12.16 3.11 -6.57
CA ILE A 317 -10.74 3.05 -6.93
C ILE A 317 -9.85 2.70 -5.73
N GLY A 318 -10.22 3.19 -4.54
CA GLY A 318 -9.51 2.87 -3.30
C GLY A 318 -9.56 1.39 -2.95
N GLY A 319 -10.74 0.77 -3.00
CA GLY A 319 -10.87 -0.67 -2.81
C GLY A 319 -10.13 -1.49 -3.88
N MET A 320 -10.15 -1.06 -5.14
CA MET A 320 -9.39 -1.71 -6.21
C MET A 320 -7.89 -1.68 -5.96
N ALA A 321 -7.35 -0.57 -5.46
CA ALA A 321 -5.95 -0.48 -5.06
C ALA A 321 -5.61 -1.49 -3.95
N VAL A 322 -6.49 -1.65 -2.96
CA VAL A 322 -6.34 -2.68 -1.91
C VAL A 322 -6.39 -4.08 -2.51
N THR A 323 -7.31 -4.36 -3.44
CA THR A 323 -7.38 -5.66 -4.14
C THR A 323 -6.06 -5.99 -4.84
N ILE A 324 -5.51 -5.05 -5.62
CA ILE A 324 -4.23 -5.25 -6.33
C ILE A 324 -3.10 -5.51 -5.34
N TYR A 325 -2.97 -4.67 -4.31
CA TYR A 325 -1.96 -4.82 -3.27
C TYR A 325 -2.03 -6.21 -2.60
N ARG A 326 -3.25 -6.67 -2.26
CA ARG A 326 -3.47 -7.98 -1.66
C ARG A 326 -3.12 -9.12 -2.58
N LEU A 327 -3.55 -9.10 -3.84
CA LEU A 327 -3.24 -10.16 -4.79
C LEU A 327 -1.72 -10.36 -4.93
N ILE A 328 -0.95 -9.27 -4.97
CA ILE A 328 0.51 -9.32 -5.05
C ILE A 328 1.12 -9.84 -3.74
N THR A 329 0.74 -9.24 -2.60
CA THR A 329 1.37 -9.54 -1.31
C THR A 329 0.96 -10.91 -0.75
N ASP A 330 -0.30 -11.31 -0.92
CA ASP A 330 -0.80 -12.61 -0.51
C ASP A 330 -0.22 -13.72 -1.39
N ALA A 331 -0.10 -13.53 -2.71
CA ALA A 331 0.57 -14.53 -3.57
C ALA A 331 2.04 -14.75 -3.17
N LYS A 332 2.76 -13.66 -2.86
CA LYS A 332 4.14 -13.75 -2.36
C LYS A 332 4.22 -14.53 -1.04
N PHE A 333 3.35 -14.22 -0.09
CA PHE A 333 3.31 -14.91 1.21
C PHE A 333 2.98 -16.40 1.05
N ILE A 334 1.96 -16.74 0.25
CA ILE A 334 1.55 -18.13 0.01
C ILE A 334 2.71 -18.92 -0.61
N ARG A 335 3.45 -18.33 -1.55
CA ARG A 335 4.63 -18.97 -2.13
C ARG A 335 5.73 -19.22 -1.10
N GLN A 336 6.00 -18.25 -0.22
CA GLN A 336 7.01 -18.40 0.83
C GLN A 336 6.64 -19.52 1.82
N VAL A 337 5.38 -19.56 2.26
CA VAL A 337 4.92 -20.64 3.16
C VAL A 337 4.94 -21.99 2.43
N LYS A 338 4.61 -22.04 1.14
CA LYS A 338 4.71 -23.26 0.33
C LYS A 338 6.16 -23.76 0.23
N GLU A 339 7.11 -22.88 -0.07
CA GLU A 339 8.55 -23.24 -0.09
C GLU A 339 9.01 -23.75 1.28
N GLU A 340 8.67 -23.04 2.36
CA GLU A 340 9.05 -23.43 3.72
C GLU A 340 8.46 -24.80 4.09
N PHE A 341 7.19 -25.03 3.75
CA PHE A 341 6.51 -26.30 4.00
C PHE A 341 7.16 -27.46 3.24
N ILE A 342 7.39 -27.28 1.92
CA ILE A 342 7.93 -28.35 1.07
C ILE A 342 9.38 -28.63 1.41
N PHE A 343 10.25 -27.60 1.40
CA PHE A 343 11.67 -27.80 1.65
C PHE A 343 11.95 -28.13 3.12
N GLY A 344 11.19 -27.58 4.07
CA GLY A 344 11.30 -27.96 5.48
C GLY A 344 11.00 -29.44 5.67
N SER A 345 9.84 -29.91 5.17
CA SER A 345 9.45 -31.32 5.27
C SER A 345 10.44 -32.25 4.56
N TYR A 346 10.93 -31.85 3.38
CA TYR A 346 11.90 -32.64 2.61
C TYR A 346 13.26 -32.73 3.33
N CYS A 347 13.74 -31.63 3.92
CA CYS A 347 14.95 -31.62 4.73
C CYS A 347 14.81 -32.49 5.99
N GLU A 348 13.66 -32.43 6.69
CA GLU A 348 13.37 -33.30 7.82
C GLU A 348 13.40 -34.78 7.41
N MET A 349 12.82 -35.10 6.25
CA MET A 349 12.92 -36.45 5.68
C MET A 349 14.37 -36.85 5.43
N ILE A 350 15.22 -35.98 4.89
CA ILE A 350 16.64 -36.30 4.66
C ILE A 350 17.41 -36.44 5.96
N MET A 351 17.23 -35.55 6.94
CA MET A 351 18.02 -35.55 8.18
C MET A 351 17.63 -36.67 9.16
N GLY A 352 16.43 -37.23 9.04
CA GLY A 352 15.95 -38.32 9.89
C GLY A 352 15.87 -37.92 11.37
N ASP A 353 15.81 -38.91 12.27
CA ASP A 353 15.80 -38.69 13.73
C ASP A 353 17.19 -38.34 14.31
N THR A 354 18.18 -38.11 13.45
CA THR A 354 19.57 -37.81 13.83
C THR A 354 19.74 -36.33 14.15
N PHE A 355 19.05 -35.87 15.20
CA PHE A 355 19.47 -34.84 16.17
C PHE A 355 18.70 -34.98 17.49
#